data_AF-A0A2V2FVK1-F1
#
_entry.id   AF-A0A2V2FVK1-F1
#
_cell.length_a   1.000
_cell.length_b   1.000
_cell.length_c   1.000
_cell.angle_alpha   90.00
_cell.angle_beta   90.00
_cell.angle_gamma   90.00
#
_symmetry.space_group_name_H-M   'P 1'
#
loop_
_entity.id
_entity.type
_entity.pdbx_description
1 polymer ?
#
loop_
_entity_poly.entity_id
_entity_poly.type
_entity_poly.pdbx_seq_one_letter_code
_entity_poly.pdbx_strand_id
1 'polypeptide(L)'
;MNRTLKRTLALALALIFTFMLAASALAENSTPDPSPEVTATPAPGAPASADSITITVSGATISATHIYIPVTVMNASGEAVTLESVYNKTAGESVGSDASSPLPMTIPANSSREVLLTDTHNGSNSGTVTRTLVFSFKPDSGSSFTKYQNVSVDFGVDVNGGGSNEGNTTEAVDPAFRLSSYDEAGEFVPAPSGNAGKGVVVRIPLQCLRSNISNVTITPVLSTSLDSFPFEISALDYTQGLSGSLYRGAIVEFRYSGFKLNKMVTAGVKKVDFTISWLEDWDATNTRQSMTISIYVNVIKGYEEATNPDGTKPVSKPKVILDSYSISTDKIYAGEQFDVKFTLRNTSDEEAVQNIQISISDTAEVGKLMPANNGSNTLYIAKIGKGETHTETISMQSAPDTEAKAYTLQLDFSYEGASNVASYTATETIAIPILQRIRIKVDEPTVYDDPWVGQSCALYFALYNMGKAPIYNCMVDVEGEGLAMEETYFGGTVAAGSTMRADFSIIPSVGGDIAGEIVITYEDVYGEQMEERLPLNLFVNEEVPMDDPGAMIDPETGMPIGGDPGMADPGIETIGGQTGGFPWVWVGVGAAVVAAAVAAVILLKKKRAKELEDV
;
A
#
# COMPACT_ATOMS: atom_id res chain seq x y z
N MET A 1 -33.54 -5.90 6.83
CA MET A 1 -33.34 -6.65 8.09
C MET A 1 -32.50 -7.90 7.78
N ASN A 2 -31.50 -8.22 8.60
CA ASN A 2 -30.59 -9.38 8.53
C ASN A 2 -29.42 -9.37 7.52
N ARG A 3 -28.34 -8.65 7.88
CA ARG A 3 -26.95 -9.11 7.67
C ARG A 3 -26.06 -9.01 8.93
N THR A 4 -26.61 -8.54 10.05
CA THR A 4 -25.90 -8.36 11.34
C THR A 4 -25.97 -9.57 12.28
N LEU A 5 -26.73 -10.62 11.96
CA LEU A 5 -26.86 -11.80 12.83
C LEU A 5 -25.85 -12.94 12.57
N LYS A 6 -24.99 -12.81 11.56
CA LYS A 6 -23.98 -13.85 11.21
C LYS A 6 -22.56 -13.55 11.70
N ARG A 7 -22.32 -12.45 12.43
CA ARG A 7 -20.99 -12.10 12.97
C ARG A 7 -20.86 -12.23 14.50
N THR A 8 -21.94 -12.57 15.21
CA THR A 8 -21.93 -12.73 16.68
C THR A 8 -21.92 -14.17 17.17
N LEU A 9 -21.93 -15.18 16.28
CA LEU A 9 -21.90 -16.60 16.68
C LEU A 9 -20.52 -17.28 16.53
N ALA A 10 -19.50 -16.57 16.04
CA ALA A 10 -18.14 -17.11 15.91
C ALA A 10 -17.21 -16.76 17.09
N LEU A 11 -17.68 -15.95 18.06
CA LEU A 11 -16.87 -15.50 19.20
C LEU A 11 -17.28 -16.12 20.55
N ALA A 12 -18.24 -17.05 20.56
CA ALA A 12 -18.73 -17.69 21.79
C ALA A 12 -18.38 -19.19 21.90
N LEU A 13 -17.55 -19.74 21.00
CA LEU A 13 -17.20 -21.17 21.00
C LEU A 13 -15.68 -21.44 21.01
N ALA A 14 -14.90 -20.53 21.58
CA ALA A 14 -13.45 -20.70 21.77
C ALA A 14 -12.97 -20.31 23.18
N LEU A 15 -13.87 -20.31 24.17
CA LEU A 15 -13.55 -20.06 25.58
C LEU A 15 -13.85 -21.26 26.49
N ILE A 16 -14.06 -22.45 25.91
CA ILE A 16 -14.23 -23.72 26.63
C ILE A 16 -13.46 -24.79 25.86
N PHE A 17 -12.15 -24.88 26.09
CA PHE A 17 -11.31 -26.08 26.06
C PHE A 17 -9.85 -25.64 26.01
N THR A 18 -9.30 -25.34 27.19
CA THR A 18 -7.86 -25.46 27.42
C THR A 18 -7.71 -26.50 28.52
N PHE A 19 -6.67 -27.33 28.41
CA PHE A 19 -6.21 -28.32 29.40
C PHE A 19 -6.89 -29.69 29.44
N MET A 20 -6.33 -30.63 28.66
CA MET A 20 -5.92 -31.94 29.19
C MET A 20 -4.92 -32.64 28.25
N LEU A 21 -3.64 -32.60 28.62
CA LEU A 21 -2.66 -33.70 28.43
C LEU A 21 -1.36 -33.35 29.17
N ALA A 22 -1.36 -33.61 30.48
CA ALA A 22 -0.21 -34.10 31.25
C ALA A 22 -0.66 -34.30 32.71
N ALA A 23 -1.25 -35.46 32.98
CA ALA A 23 -1.40 -36.00 34.32
C ALA A 23 -0.75 -37.38 34.34
N SER A 24 0.40 -37.50 35.01
CA SER A 24 0.78 -38.68 35.79
C SER A 24 2.02 -38.36 36.63
N ALA A 25 1.80 -37.78 37.81
CA ALA A 25 2.53 -38.07 39.04
C ALA A 25 1.88 -37.29 40.19
N LEU A 26 0.74 -37.80 40.64
CA LEU A 26 0.10 -37.50 41.91
C LEU A 26 0.58 -38.53 42.95
N ALA A 27 0.99 -38.05 44.11
CA ALA A 27 0.71 -38.58 45.46
C ALA A 27 1.54 -37.71 46.43
N GLU A 28 1.06 -37.20 47.55
CA GLU A 28 -0.18 -37.41 48.28
C GLU A 28 -0.26 -36.29 49.34
N ASN A 29 -1.49 -36.01 49.74
CA ASN A 29 -1.89 -35.68 51.10
C ASN A 29 -2.30 -34.23 51.44
N SER A 30 -3.51 -34.21 52.00
CA SER A 30 -4.42 -33.14 52.36
C SER A 30 -3.95 -32.28 53.53
N THR A 31 -4.20 -30.97 53.42
CA THR A 31 -4.30 -30.04 54.57
C THR A 31 -5.65 -30.17 55.27
N PRO A 32 -5.70 -30.16 56.61
CA PRO A 32 -6.79 -29.58 57.37
C PRO A 32 -6.41 -28.24 58.04
N ASP A 33 -7.45 -27.43 58.23
CA ASP A 33 -7.56 -26.05 58.74
C ASP A 33 -6.74 -25.68 60.01
N PRO A 34 -6.43 -24.38 60.25
CA PRO A 34 -5.45 -23.95 61.23
C PRO A 34 -6.02 -23.79 62.65
N SER A 35 -5.24 -24.20 63.63
CA SER A 35 -5.29 -23.73 65.02
C SER A 35 -3.87 -23.47 65.50
N PRO A 36 -3.67 -22.55 66.46
CA PRO A 36 -2.63 -21.53 66.41
C PRO A 36 -1.25 -22.14 66.61
N GLU A 37 -0.40 -22.06 65.59
CA GLU A 37 1.00 -22.40 65.74
C GLU A 37 1.70 -21.36 66.63
N VAL A 38 2.19 -21.86 67.75
CA VAL A 38 3.24 -21.24 68.57
C VAL A 38 4.35 -20.80 67.62
N THR A 39 4.59 -19.49 67.57
CA THR A 39 5.74 -18.88 66.88
C THR A 39 7.02 -19.60 67.30
N ALA A 40 7.53 -20.47 66.42
CA ALA A 40 8.90 -20.94 66.48
C ALA A 40 9.81 -19.74 66.18
N THR A 41 10.61 -19.35 67.17
CA THR A 41 11.68 -18.37 67.02
C THR A 41 12.54 -18.73 65.79
N PRO A 42 12.86 -17.77 64.90
CA PRO A 42 13.73 -18.06 63.76
C PRO A 42 15.07 -18.58 64.27
N ALA A 43 15.64 -19.59 63.59
CA ALA A 43 17.02 -20.00 63.86
C ALA A 43 17.94 -18.76 63.75
N PRO A 44 18.81 -18.49 64.73
CA PRO A 44 19.68 -17.32 64.68
C PRO A 44 20.55 -17.41 63.43
N GLY A 45 20.49 -16.40 62.56
CA GLY A 45 21.43 -16.28 61.45
C GLY A 45 22.86 -16.19 61.98
N ALA A 46 23.85 -16.56 61.15
CA ALA A 46 25.25 -16.61 61.57
C ALA A 46 25.68 -15.27 62.22
N PRO A 47 26.33 -15.30 63.41
CA PRO A 47 26.70 -14.09 64.13
C PRO A 47 27.71 -13.28 63.33
N ALA A 48 27.66 -11.96 63.47
CA ALA A 48 28.55 -11.06 62.77
C ALA A 48 29.97 -11.15 63.32
N SER A 49 30.93 -11.28 62.41
CA SER A 49 32.36 -11.27 62.67
C SER A 49 33.11 -10.50 61.58
N ALA A 50 34.41 -10.29 61.78
CA ALA A 50 35.26 -9.66 60.77
C ALA A 50 35.20 -10.38 59.40
N ASP A 51 34.98 -11.70 59.37
CA ASP A 51 34.91 -12.46 58.11
C ASP A 51 33.61 -12.26 57.35
N SER A 52 32.53 -11.94 58.06
CA SER A 52 31.20 -11.65 57.47
C SER A 52 31.07 -10.22 56.93
N ILE A 53 32.04 -9.35 57.24
CA ILE A 53 32.06 -7.96 56.79
C ILE A 53 33.11 -7.75 55.71
N THR A 54 32.67 -7.26 54.55
CA THR A 54 33.55 -6.85 53.46
C THR A 54 33.53 -5.34 53.29
N ILE A 55 34.71 -4.74 53.13
CA ILE A 55 34.89 -3.32 52.88
C ILE A 55 35.47 -3.16 51.47
N THR A 56 34.84 -2.36 50.64
CA THR A 56 35.31 -2.06 49.28
C THR A 56 35.45 -0.56 49.11
N VAL A 57 36.53 -0.11 48.46
CA VAL A 57 36.84 1.31 48.27
C VAL A 57 36.85 1.61 46.78
N SER A 58 36.03 2.57 46.35
CA SER A 58 35.80 2.86 44.92
C SER A 58 36.76 3.90 44.32
N GLY A 59 37.76 4.34 45.11
CA GLY A 59 38.78 5.33 44.73
C GLY A 59 38.62 6.64 45.51
N ALA A 60 39.70 7.12 46.09
CA ALA A 60 39.71 8.37 46.85
C ALA A 60 39.84 9.58 45.92
N THR A 61 39.10 10.65 46.21
CA THR A 61 39.24 11.96 45.54
C THR A 61 39.68 13.01 46.53
N ILE A 62 40.40 14.02 46.06
CA ILE A 62 41.07 15.01 46.91
C ILE A 62 40.58 16.40 46.53
N SER A 63 40.37 17.24 47.54
CA SER A 63 40.22 18.68 47.40
C SER A 63 41.31 19.42 48.18
N ALA A 64 41.25 20.75 48.20
CA ALA A 64 42.21 21.59 48.91
C ALA A 64 42.44 21.17 50.38
N THR A 65 41.42 20.67 51.08
CA THR A 65 41.51 20.35 52.53
C THR A 65 41.00 18.96 52.90
N HIS A 66 40.28 18.27 52.01
CA HIS A 66 39.61 17.01 52.33
C HIS A 66 39.99 15.90 51.34
N ILE A 67 39.89 14.67 51.83
CA ILE A 67 39.94 13.46 51.02
C ILE A 67 38.60 12.75 51.20
N TYR A 68 37.95 12.50 50.07
CA TYR A 68 36.66 11.84 49.98
C TYR A 68 36.90 10.40 49.59
N ILE A 69 36.53 9.47 50.47
CA ILE A 69 36.77 8.04 50.31
C ILE A 69 35.42 7.34 50.29
N PRO A 70 34.84 7.04 49.11
CA PRO A 70 33.64 6.24 49.00
C PRO A 70 33.95 4.80 49.38
N VAL A 71 33.23 4.29 50.38
CA VAL A 71 33.39 2.95 50.91
C VAL A 71 32.05 2.23 50.86
N THR A 72 32.02 1.01 50.34
CA THR A 72 30.88 0.10 50.50
C THR A 72 31.19 -0.90 51.60
N VAL A 73 30.32 -0.96 52.61
CA VAL A 73 30.39 -1.97 53.66
C VAL A 73 29.28 -2.98 53.43
N MET A 74 29.65 -4.24 53.21
CA MET A 74 28.71 -5.35 53.04
C MET A 74 28.68 -6.19 54.31
N ASN A 75 27.49 -6.39 54.85
CA ASN A 75 27.21 -7.28 55.96
C ASN A 75 26.55 -8.56 55.45
N ALA A 76 27.32 -9.64 55.36
CA ALA A 76 26.82 -10.97 54.98
C ALA A 76 26.39 -11.82 56.19
N SER A 77 26.32 -11.23 57.39
CA SER A 77 25.85 -11.92 58.60
C SER A 77 24.33 -11.94 58.70
N GLY A 78 23.83 -12.75 59.62
CA GLY A 78 22.42 -12.89 59.91
C GLY A 78 21.86 -11.87 60.92
N GLU A 79 22.68 -10.93 61.41
CA GLU A 79 22.27 -9.89 62.35
C GLU A 79 22.68 -8.50 61.85
N ALA A 80 22.10 -7.45 62.43
CA ALA A 80 22.53 -6.09 62.13
C ALA A 80 23.88 -5.79 62.79
N VAL A 81 24.68 -4.96 62.13
CA VAL A 81 25.98 -4.52 62.64
C VAL A 81 26.06 -3.02 62.58
N THR A 82 26.48 -2.39 63.68
CA THR A 82 26.71 -0.96 63.74
C THR A 82 28.17 -0.64 63.46
N LEU A 83 28.46 0.15 62.44
CA LEU A 83 29.76 0.79 62.25
C LEU A 83 29.84 1.98 63.21
N GLU A 84 30.63 1.86 64.27
CA GLU A 84 30.69 2.85 65.36
C GLU A 84 31.58 4.04 65.01
N SER A 85 32.74 3.79 64.40
CA SER A 85 33.72 4.82 64.10
C SER A 85 34.69 4.36 63.01
N VAL A 86 35.28 5.31 62.27
CA VAL A 86 36.42 5.06 61.41
C VAL A 86 37.59 5.94 61.84
N TYR A 87 38.78 5.35 61.92
CA TYR A 87 40.00 6.01 62.36
C TYR A 87 41.10 5.85 61.32
N ASN A 88 41.79 6.93 60.98
CA ASN A 88 42.95 6.89 60.10
C ASN A 88 44.20 6.60 60.95
N LYS A 89 44.65 5.35 60.92
CA LYS A 89 45.82 4.91 61.67
C LYS A 89 47.12 5.52 61.16
N THR A 90 47.19 5.88 59.89
CA THR A 90 48.39 6.49 59.29
C THR A 90 48.56 7.95 59.72
N ALA A 91 47.47 8.73 59.76
CA ALA A 91 47.50 10.14 60.13
C ALA A 91 47.28 10.40 61.63
N GLY A 92 46.73 9.42 62.37
CA GLY A 92 46.44 9.57 63.79
C GLY A 92 45.15 10.35 64.09
N GLU A 93 44.26 10.50 63.12
CA GLU A 93 43.05 11.34 63.20
C GLU A 93 41.77 10.49 63.02
N SER A 94 40.67 10.93 63.64
CA SER A 94 39.35 10.36 63.38
C SER A 94 38.89 10.73 61.97
N VAL A 95 38.34 9.77 61.23
CA VAL A 95 37.77 10.04 59.92
C VAL A 95 36.28 10.29 60.08
N GLY A 96 35.83 11.48 59.68
CA GLY A 96 34.43 11.81 59.68
C GLY A 96 33.67 11.01 58.62
N SER A 97 32.36 10.95 58.76
CA SER A 97 31.46 10.56 57.69
C SER A 97 30.53 11.72 57.36
N ASP A 98 29.95 11.70 56.18
CA ASP A 98 28.95 12.69 55.80
C ASP A 98 27.61 12.48 56.55
N ALA A 99 26.71 13.46 56.46
CA ALA A 99 25.41 13.40 57.13
C ALA A 99 24.46 12.35 56.54
N SER A 100 24.79 11.74 55.39
CA SER A 100 24.03 10.63 54.80
C SER A 100 24.36 9.29 55.43
N SER A 101 25.52 9.19 56.08
CA SER A 101 26.01 8.01 56.77
C SER A 101 26.63 8.40 58.12
N PRO A 102 25.89 9.10 59.00
CA PRO A 102 26.45 9.58 60.26
C PRO A 102 26.90 8.38 61.09
N LEU A 103 28.15 8.39 61.56
CA LEU A 103 28.62 7.38 62.49
C LEU A 103 28.14 7.75 63.91
N PRO A 104 27.61 6.79 64.69
CA PRO A 104 27.46 5.36 64.38
C PRO A 104 26.30 5.06 63.42
N MET A 105 26.50 4.15 62.47
CA MET A 105 25.47 3.74 61.51
C MET A 105 25.18 2.24 61.52
N THR A 106 23.92 1.85 61.45
CA THR A 106 23.50 0.44 61.39
C THR A 106 23.47 -0.06 59.94
N ILE A 107 24.00 -1.27 59.74
CA ILE A 107 24.00 -2.02 58.49
C ILE A 107 23.17 -3.30 58.72
N PRO A 108 21.95 -3.40 58.15
CA PRO A 108 21.10 -4.57 58.33
C PRO A 108 21.76 -5.89 57.91
N ALA A 109 21.23 -7.00 58.43
CA ALA A 109 21.64 -8.34 58.02
C ALA A 109 21.51 -8.54 56.51
N ASN A 110 22.47 -9.25 55.90
CA ASN A 110 22.51 -9.54 54.46
C ASN A 110 22.34 -8.31 53.55
N SER A 111 22.86 -7.16 53.97
CA SER A 111 22.73 -5.90 53.23
C SER A 111 24.09 -5.22 53.06
N SER A 112 24.14 -4.24 52.17
CA SER A 112 25.28 -3.33 52.05
C SER A 112 24.84 -1.89 52.27
N ARG A 113 25.77 -1.09 52.77
CA ARG A 113 25.63 0.36 52.84
C ARG A 113 26.89 1.04 52.33
N GLU A 114 26.71 2.11 51.57
CA GLU A 114 27.84 2.97 51.23
C GLU A 114 28.00 4.05 52.29
N VAL A 115 29.25 4.43 52.51
CA VAL A 115 29.68 5.47 53.45
C VAL A 115 30.70 6.31 52.71
N LEU A 116 30.46 7.62 52.62
CA LEU A 116 31.54 8.52 52.24
C LEU A 116 32.28 8.96 53.47
N LEU A 117 33.49 8.45 53.59
CA LEU A 117 34.41 8.91 54.60
C LEU A 117 35.05 10.21 54.13
N THR A 118 35.05 11.19 55.03
CA THR A 118 35.65 12.50 54.82
C THR A 118 36.83 12.61 55.78
N ASP A 119 38.02 12.45 55.22
CA ASP A 119 39.28 12.54 55.93
C ASP A 119 39.92 13.91 55.66
N THR A 120 40.75 14.38 56.58
CA THR A 120 41.46 15.66 56.46
C THR A 120 42.90 15.45 56.03
N HIS A 121 43.47 16.45 55.38
CA HIS A 121 44.91 16.49 55.13
C HIS A 121 45.45 17.89 55.39
N ASN A 122 46.61 17.93 56.05
CA ASN A 122 47.33 19.16 56.37
C ASN A 122 48.75 19.03 55.80
N GLY A 123 49.14 19.92 54.88
CA GLY A 123 50.50 20.01 54.35
C GLY A 123 50.64 19.67 52.85
N SER A 124 51.83 19.94 52.33
CA SER A 124 52.24 19.65 50.95
C SER A 124 52.49 18.15 50.77
N ASN A 125 51.42 17.41 50.52
CA ASN A 125 51.49 15.99 50.16
C ASN A 125 51.68 15.86 48.65
N SER A 126 52.51 14.91 48.21
CA SER A 126 52.68 14.59 46.79
C SER A 126 52.89 13.09 46.56
N GLY A 127 52.59 12.67 45.33
CA GLY A 127 52.55 11.29 44.90
C GLY A 127 51.37 10.52 45.49
N THR A 128 51.40 9.21 45.29
CA THR A 128 50.42 8.30 45.89
C THR A 128 50.83 7.96 47.33
N VAL A 129 49.96 8.30 48.28
CA VAL A 129 50.11 7.97 49.71
C VAL A 129 49.05 6.94 50.09
N THR A 130 49.45 5.90 50.81
CA THR A 130 48.53 4.88 51.34
C THR A 130 48.09 5.23 52.75
N ARG A 131 46.78 5.40 52.97
CA ARG A 131 46.16 5.57 54.29
C ARG A 131 45.58 4.23 54.77
N THR A 132 45.90 3.83 55.99
CA THR A 132 45.31 2.63 56.62
C THR A 132 44.17 3.07 57.53
N LEU A 133 42.95 2.75 57.11
CA LEU A 133 41.73 3.03 57.86
C LEU A 133 41.35 1.84 58.75
N VAL A 134 40.89 2.15 59.96
CA VAL A 134 40.42 1.18 60.96
C VAL A 134 38.93 1.41 61.17
N PHE A 135 38.13 0.40 60.85
CA PHE A 135 36.67 0.40 60.98
C PHE A 135 36.30 -0.38 62.23
N SER A 136 35.62 0.27 63.18
CA SER A 136 35.16 -0.35 64.43
C SER A 136 33.68 -0.73 64.31
N PHE A 137 33.38 -2.02 64.44
CA PHE A 137 32.02 -2.56 64.33
C PHE A 137 31.54 -3.13 65.65
N LYS A 138 30.24 -2.99 65.90
CA LYS A 138 29.52 -3.57 67.03
C LYS A 138 28.27 -4.32 66.55
N PRO A 139 28.29 -5.66 66.60
CA PRO A 139 27.09 -6.49 66.41
C PRO A 139 26.10 -6.34 67.56
N ASP A 140 24.84 -6.71 67.31
CA ASP A 140 23.80 -6.71 68.35
C ASP A 140 24.04 -7.79 69.43
N SER A 141 24.55 -8.97 69.04
CA SER A 141 24.72 -10.12 69.94
C SER A 141 26.16 -10.45 70.36
N GLY A 142 27.16 -9.71 69.86
CA GLY A 142 28.58 -10.06 69.95
C GLY A 142 29.52 -8.96 70.45
N SER A 143 30.80 -9.32 70.63
CA SER A 143 31.87 -8.36 70.97
C SER A 143 32.25 -7.50 69.76
N SER A 144 32.58 -6.23 70.00
CA SER A 144 33.08 -5.35 68.94
C SER A 144 34.35 -5.91 68.27
N PHE A 145 34.48 -5.69 66.97
CA PHE A 145 35.65 -6.10 66.19
C PHE A 145 36.09 -4.98 65.23
N THR A 146 37.30 -5.11 64.67
CA THR A 146 37.85 -4.12 63.75
C THR A 146 38.25 -4.72 62.40
N LYS A 147 38.12 -3.93 61.34
CA LYS A 147 38.67 -4.22 60.02
C LYS A 147 39.64 -3.13 59.60
N TYR A 148 40.69 -3.54 58.88
CA TYR A 148 41.67 -2.65 58.31
C TYR A 148 41.48 -2.59 56.81
N GLN A 149 41.49 -1.39 56.25
CA GLN A 149 41.46 -1.18 54.81
C GLN A 149 42.53 -0.15 54.43
N ASN A 150 43.39 -0.53 53.49
CA ASN A 150 44.34 0.39 52.88
C ASN A 150 43.64 1.13 51.73
N VAL A 151 43.84 2.44 51.69
CA VAL A 151 43.31 3.36 50.69
C VAL A 151 44.46 4.11 50.07
N SER A 152 44.66 3.94 48.76
CA SER A 152 45.62 4.75 48.01
C SER A 152 45.00 6.10 47.65
N VAL A 153 45.70 7.17 48.00
CA VAL A 153 45.31 8.56 47.75
C VAL A 153 46.40 9.21 46.91
N ASP A 154 46.07 9.66 45.70
CA ASP A 154 47.04 10.26 44.79
C ASP A 154 46.98 11.79 44.83
N PHE A 155 47.97 12.40 45.49
CA PHE A 155 48.08 13.86 45.66
C PHE A 155 48.69 14.56 44.44
N GLY A 156 49.12 13.83 43.40
CA GLY A 156 49.82 14.42 42.25
C GLY A 156 51.25 14.90 42.59
N VAL A 157 51.94 15.56 41.67
CA VAL A 157 53.35 15.97 41.85
C VAL A 157 53.48 17.30 42.60
N ASP A 158 54.31 17.36 43.65
CA ASP A 158 54.76 18.64 44.24
C ASP A 158 55.79 19.29 43.30
N VAL A 159 55.51 20.50 42.83
CA VAL A 159 56.50 21.34 42.15
C VAL A 159 57.08 22.27 43.20
N ASN A 160 58.04 21.80 43.98
CA ASN A 160 58.78 22.68 44.87
C ASN A 160 59.97 23.31 44.13
N GLY A 161 59.76 24.55 43.67
CA GLY A 161 60.79 25.46 43.20
C GLY A 161 60.37 26.88 43.53
N GLY A 162 60.97 27.45 44.58
CA GLY A 162 60.61 28.75 45.12
C GLY A 162 60.58 29.87 44.07
N GLY A 163 59.50 30.64 44.09
CA GLY A 163 59.33 31.84 43.28
C GLY A 163 57.93 32.37 43.48
N SER A 164 57.83 33.56 44.07
CA SER A 164 56.62 34.38 44.08
C SER A 164 56.16 34.62 42.65
N ASN A 165 55.16 33.87 42.21
CA ASN A 165 54.39 34.19 41.01
C ASN A 165 52.91 34.09 41.38
N GLU A 166 52.24 35.24 41.31
CA GLU A 166 50.81 35.32 41.07
C GLU A 166 50.51 34.58 39.75
N GLY A 167 50.31 33.27 39.87
CA GLY A 167 49.90 32.39 38.80
C GLY A 167 48.78 31.54 39.35
N ASN A 168 47.58 31.75 38.83
CA ASN A 168 46.34 31.06 39.16
C ASN A 168 46.51 29.53 39.04
N THR A 169 47.04 28.88 40.08
CA THR A 169 46.84 27.46 40.33
C THR A 169 45.41 27.35 40.81
N THR A 170 44.51 26.93 39.93
CA THR A 170 43.12 26.61 40.26
C THR A 170 43.14 25.52 41.34
N GLU A 171 43.16 25.91 42.61
CA GLU A 171 42.90 25.00 43.71
C GLU A 171 41.54 24.38 43.45
N ALA A 172 41.47 23.05 43.40
CA ALA A 172 40.22 22.33 43.20
C ALA A 172 39.33 22.54 44.43
N VAL A 173 38.47 23.57 44.37
CA VAL A 173 37.43 23.82 45.35
C VAL A 173 36.46 22.63 45.34
N ASP A 174 36.10 22.11 46.51
CA ASP A 174 35.16 20.99 46.66
C ASP A 174 33.95 21.12 45.73
N PRO A 175 33.54 20.12 44.92
CA PRO A 175 32.32 20.25 44.13
C PRO A 175 31.13 20.54 45.04
N ALA A 176 30.21 21.43 44.64
CA ALA A 176 29.07 21.80 45.50
C ALA A 176 28.13 20.61 45.78
N PHE A 177 27.99 19.73 44.79
CA PHE A 177 27.14 18.55 44.84
C PHE A 177 27.84 17.30 44.32
N ARG A 178 27.36 16.15 44.78
CA ARG A 178 27.59 14.84 44.13
C ARG A 178 26.30 14.04 44.05
N LEU A 179 26.28 13.04 43.17
CA LEU A 179 25.23 12.02 43.18
C LEU A 179 25.35 11.14 44.43
N SER A 180 24.23 10.81 45.04
CA SER A 180 24.11 9.84 46.12
C SER A 180 23.36 8.59 45.63
N SER A 181 23.86 7.41 46.00
CA SER A 181 23.18 6.13 45.77
C SER A 181 21.97 5.93 46.70
N TYR A 182 21.79 6.81 47.68
CA TYR A 182 20.72 6.75 48.68
C TYR A 182 19.96 8.07 48.74
N ASP A 183 18.68 8.00 49.06
CA ASP A 183 17.83 9.18 49.29
C ASP A 183 17.98 9.73 50.73
N GLU A 184 17.20 10.76 51.06
CA GLU A 184 17.21 11.40 52.38
C GLU A 184 16.79 10.45 53.52
N ALA A 185 15.98 9.42 53.22
CA ALA A 185 15.58 8.39 54.18
C ALA A 185 16.64 7.28 54.32
N GLY A 186 17.71 7.31 53.52
CA GLY A 186 18.74 6.29 53.48
C GLY A 186 18.32 5.02 52.75
N GLU A 187 17.30 5.11 51.88
CA GLU A 187 16.90 4.02 51.00
C GLU A 187 17.70 4.05 49.69
N PHE A 188 18.05 2.87 49.17
CA PHE A 188 18.84 2.75 47.95
C PHE A 188 18.04 3.20 46.71
N VAL A 189 18.67 4.00 45.85
CA VAL A 189 18.09 4.51 44.60
C VAL A 189 18.78 3.86 43.41
N PRO A 190 18.12 2.92 42.71
CA PRO A 190 18.73 2.24 41.57
C PRO A 190 18.81 3.15 40.34
N ALA A 191 19.76 2.83 39.44
CA ALA A 191 19.83 3.46 38.13
C ALA A 191 18.51 3.26 37.35
N PRO A 192 17.97 4.32 36.71
CA PRO A 192 16.72 4.21 35.96
C PRO A 192 16.83 3.15 34.86
N SER A 193 15.80 2.31 34.72
CA SER A 193 15.77 1.27 33.69
C SER A 193 14.38 1.10 33.09
N GLY A 194 14.32 0.69 31.82
CA GLY A 194 13.05 0.51 31.13
C GLY A 194 13.19 -0.04 29.71
N ASN A 195 12.05 -0.20 29.05
CA ASN A 195 11.96 -0.63 27.64
C ASN A 195 11.65 0.57 26.74
N ALA A 196 12.11 0.53 25.50
CA ALA A 196 11.80 1.55 24.49
C ALA A 196 10.27 1.79 24.39
N GLY A 197 9.87 3.06 24.34
CA GLY A 197 8.48 3.49 24.29
C GLY A 197 7.71 3.42 25.62
N LYS A 198 8.34 3.03 26.74
CA LYS A 198 7.69 2.97 28.07
C LYS A 198 8.14 4.11 28.98
N GLY A 199 7.25 4.47 29.92
CA GLY A 199 7.55 5.45 30.96
C GLY A 199 8.66 4.94 31.89
N VAL A 200 9.51 5.84 32.36
CA VAL A 200 10.59 5.55 33.30
C VAL A 200 10.67 6.67 34.33
N VAL A 201 10.82 6.30 35.59
CA VAL A 201 11.01 7.25 36.69
C VAL A 201 12.51 7.45 36.88
N VAL A 202 12.95 8.70 36.79
CA VAL A 202 14.34 9.08 37.08
C VAL A 202 14.38 9.78 38.43
N ARG A 203 15.04 9.16 39.41
CA ARG A 203 15.31 9.73 40.74
C ARG A 203 16.77 10.16 40.78
N ILE A 204 17.02 11.38 41.27
CA ILE A 204 18.36 11.97 41.36
C ILE A 204 18.57 12.51 42.78
N PRO A 205 19.09 11.69 43.70
CA PRO A 205 19.54 12.14 45.00
C PRO A 205 20.86 12.91 44.85
N LEU A 206 20.84 14.18 45.26
CA LEU A 206 22.00 15.06 45.29
C LEU A 206 22.41 15.32 46.72
N GLN A 207 23.68 15.04 47.02
CA GLN A 207 24.25 15.39 48.30
C GLN A 207 25.01 16.70 48.21
N CYS A 208 24.70 17.62 49.12
CA CYS A 208 25.40 18.88 49.29
C CYS A 208 26.75 18.64 49.99
N LEU A 209 27.85 19.08 49.40
CA LEU A 209 29.20 18.90 49.98
C LEU A 209 29.77 20.19 50.58
N ARG A 210 29.11 21.32 50.34
CA ARG A 210 29.45 22.64 50.90
C ARG A 210 28.37 23.11 51.89
N SER A 211 28.65 24.19 52.59
CA SER A 211 27.64 24.91 53.40
C SER A 211 27.18 26.17 52.65
N ASN A 212 26.08 26.78 53.12
CA ASN A 212 25.59 28.07 52.61
C ASN A 212 25.19 28.02 51.13
N ILE A 213 24.56 26.92 50.70
CA ILE A 213 23.99 26.80 49.35
C ILE A 213 22.47 26.92 49.45
N SER A 214 21.85 27.72 48.59
CA SER A 214 20.39 27.79 48.48
C SER A 214 19.89 27.84 47.04
N ASN A 215 18.57 27.72 46.88
CA ASN A 215 17.86 27.91 45.62
C ASN A 215 18.44 27.03 44.49
N VAL A 216 18.57 25.74 44.81
CA VAL A 216 19.10 24.73 43.90
C VAL A 216 18.08 24.48 42.80
N THR A 217 18.53 24.45 41.55
CA THR A 217 17.73 23.92 40.44
C THR A 217 18.51 22.85 39.71
N ILE A 218 17.77 21.94 39.08
CA ILE A 218 18.32 20.91 38.23
C ILE A 218 17.52 20.88 36.92
N THR A 219 18.23 20.81 35.80
CA THR A 219 17.64 20.75 34.47
C THR A 219 18.39 19.73 33.62
N PRO A 220 17.71 18.78 32.94
CA PRO A 220 18.38 17.89 32.00
C PRO A 220 18.94 18.64 30.80
N VAL A 221 20.08 18.19 30.28
CA VAL A 221 20.62 18.65 29.00
C VAL A 221 19.93 17.89 27.88
N LEU A 222 19.03 18.56 27.15
CA LEU A 222 18.27 17.94 26.06
C LEU A 222 19.16 17.71 24.83
N SER A 223 18.94 16.59 24.14
CA SER A 223 19.63 16.25 22.89
C SER A 223 18.70 15.50 21.95
N THR A 224 18.90 15.65 20.64
CA THR A 224 18.25 14.81 19.63
C THR A 224 18.95 13.46 19.46
N SER A 225 20.16 13.29 20.03
CA SER A 225 20.86 12.01 20.07
C SER A 225 20.28 11.13 21.17
N LEU A 226 19.79 9.95 20.79
CA LEU A 226 19.24 8.96 21.73
C LEU A 226 20.32 8.30 22.62
N ASP A 227 21.60 8.54 22.34
CA ASP A 227 22.70 8.11 23.20
C ASP A 227 22.99 9.10 24.35
N SER A 228 22.65 10.38 24.14
CA SER A 228 22.84 11.46 25.14
C SER A 228 21.55 11.87 25.84
N PHE A 229 20.40 11.64 25.21
CA PHE A 229 19.08 11.88 25.76
C PHE A 229 18.08 10.84 25.23
N PRO A 230 17.93 9.68 25.90
CA PRO A 230 17.16 8.53 25.40
C PRO A 230 15.64 8.69 25.52
N PHE A 231 15.16 9.87 25.94
CA PHE A 231 13.75 10.12 26.23
C PHE A 231 13.05 10.88 25.11
N GLU A 232 11.73 10.77 25.05
CA GLU A 232 10.89 11.67 24.27
C GLU A 232 10.91 13.08 24.91
N ILE A 233 11.21 14.11 24.12
CA ILE A 233 11.11 15.52 24.55
C ILE A 233 9.64 15.93 24.41
N SER A 234 8.92 15.88 25.52
CA SER A 234 7.47 16.10 25.64
C SER A 234 7.10 17.43 26.32
N ALA A 235 8.03 18.11 26.97
CA ALA A 235 7.83 19.39 27.64
C ALA A 235 8.86 20.43 27.17
N LEU A 236 8.47 21.71 27.25
CA LEU A 236 9.35 22.83 26.93
C LEU A 236 10.39 23.10 28.03
N ASP A 237 10.04 22.81 29.29
CA ASP A 237 10.89 23.00 30.45
C ASP A 237 10.77 21.79 31.38
N TYR A 238 11.93 21.33 31.84
CA TYR A 238 12.08 20.21 32.77
C TYR A 238 12.74 20.65 34.08
N THR A 239 12.96 21.94 34.28
CA THR A 239 13.66 22.46 35.45
C THR A 239 12.86 22.16 36.73
N GLN A 240 13.50 21.48 37.68
CA GLN A 240 13.00 21.35 39.04
C GLN A 240 13.82 22.22 39.98
N GLY A 241 13.18 22.76 41.01
CA GLY A 241 13.82 23.66 41.97
C GLY A 241 13.53 23.25 43.41
N LEU A 242 14.50 23.50 44.28
CA LEU A 242 14.39 23.42 45.71
C LEU A 242 14.71 24.79 46.31
N SER A 243 13.74 25.36 47.03
CA SER A 243 13.92 26.60 47.77
C SER A 243 14.42 26.33 49.19
N GLY A 244 15.22 27.25 49.72
CA GLY A 244 15.80 27.15 51.07
C GLY A 244 17.29 26.81 51.07
N SER A 245 17.91 26.95 52.24
CA SER A 245 19.34 26.68 52.44
C SER A 245 19.59 25.21 52.74
N LEU A 246 20.67 24.69 52.17
CA LEU A 246 21.20 23.36 52.41
C LEU A 246 22.45 23.46 53.28
N TYR A 247 22.50 22.60 54.29
CA TYR A 247 23.70 22.39 55.09
C TYR A 247 24.58 21.31 54.44
N ARG A 248 25.86 21.31 54.82
CA ARG A 248 26.81 20.29 54.36
C ARG A 248 26.34 18.89 54.75
N GLY A 249 26.27 18.00 53.79
CA GLY A 249 25.85 16.61 53.95
C GLY A 249 24.36 16.35 53.68
N ALA A 250 23.54 17.39 53.56
CA ALA A 250 22.11 17.23 53.22
C ALA A 250 21.94 16.50 51.88
N ILE A 251 21.03 15.52 51.83
CA ILE A 251 20.61 14.87 50.59
C ILE A 251 19.25 15.42 50.19
N VAL A 252 19.12 15.80 48.93
CA VAL A 252 17.86 16.25 48.33
C VAL A 252 17.58 15.44 47.08
N GLU A 253 16.36 14.95 46.91
CA GLU A 253 15.97 14.16 45.73
C GLU A 253 15.17 14.99 44.73
N PHE A 254 15.57 14.93 43.47
CA PHE A 254 14.77 15.37 42.34
C PHE A 254 14.19 14.17 41.60
N ARG A 255 12.87 14.20 41.33
CA ARG A 255 12.15 13.06 40.77
C ARG A 255 11.41 13.44 39.49
N TYR A 256 11.79 12.81 38.39
CA TYR A 256 11.15 12.95 37.07
C TYR A 256 10.31 11.72 36.78
N SER A 257 9.00 11.81 36.99
CA SER A 257 8.04 10.73 36.72
C SER A 257 7.49 10.72 35.28
N GLY A 258 7.65 11.83 34.55
CA GLY A 258 7.08 12.03 33.21
C GLY A 258 7.96 11.59 32.04
N PHE A 259 9.17 11.08 32.29
CA PHE A 259 10.03 10.63 31.20
C PHE A 259 9.51 9.35 30.57
N LYS A 260 9.64 9.28 29.26
CA LYS A 260 9.31 8.12 28.45
C LYS A 260 10.47 7.84 27.52
N LEU A 261 10.99 6.61 27.53
CA LEU A 261 12.05 6.20 26.61
C LEU A 261 11.54 6.31 25.17
N ASN A 262 12.35 6.88 24.29
CA ASN A 262 12.00 7.01 22.87
C ASN A 262 11.77 5.62 22.27
N LYS A 263 10.75 5.45 21.43
CA LYS A 263 10.46 4.16 20.77
C LYS A 263 11.62 3.63 19.90
N MET A 264 12.51 4.51 19.44
CA MET A 264 13.66 4.16 18.58
C MET A 264 14.98 4.01 19.36
N VAL A 265 14.98 4.15 20.69
CA VAL A 265 16.21 4.02 21.47
C VAL A 265 16.72 2.58 21.47
N THR A 266 17.99 2.37 21.13
CA THR A 266 18.61 1.04 21.14
C THR A 266 18.91 0.57 22.56
N ALA A 267 19.05 -0.75 22.72
CA ALA A 267 19.36 -1.35 24.01
C ALA A 267 20.75 -0.91 24.51
N GLY A 268 20.93 -0.95 25.83
CA GLY A 268 22.19 -0.60 26.49
C GLY A 268 22.10 0.60 27.41
N VAL A 269 23.26 1.03 27.90
CA VAL A 269 23.40 2.10 28.88
C VAL A 269 23.52 3.44 28.18
N LYS A 270 22.65 4.39 28.51
CA LYS A 270 22.58 5.73 27.92
C LYS A 270 22.98 6.76 28.98
N LYS A 271 23.95 7.62 28.65
CA LYS A 271 24.45 8.66 29.57
C LYS A 271 23.61 9.91 29.40
N VAL A 272 23.05 10.44 30.49
CA VAL A 272 22.23 11.65 30.48
C VAL A 272 22.84 12.69 31.41
N ASP A 273 23.10 13.87 30.86
CA ASP A 273 23.68 14.98 31.61
C ASP A 273 22.59 15.89 32.19
N PHE A 274 22.82 16.38 33.41
CA PHE A 274 21.96 17.34 34.10
C PHE A 274 22.81 18.52 34.57
N THR A 275 22.33 19.73 34.34
CA THR A 275 22.90 20.95 34.87
C THR A 275 22.24 21.27 36.21
N ILE A 276 23.05 21.34 37.26
CA ILE A 276 22.65 21.81 38.58
C ILE A 276 23.10 23.27 38.68
N SER A 277 22.25 24.14 39.19
CA SER A 277 22.65 25.50 39.55
C SER A 277 22.15 25.89 40.93
N TRP A 278 22.82 26.82 41.59
CA TRP A 278 22.51 27.23 42.95
C TRP A 278 22.98 28.67 43.22
N LEU A 279 22.58 29.22 44.36
CA LEU A 279 23.14 30.46 44.92
C LEU A 279 23.99 30.12 46.15
N GLU A 280 25.01 30.93 46.40
CA GLU A 280 25.75 30.88 47.67
C GLU A 280 25.18 31.95 48.62
N ASP A 281 24.78 31.58 49.84
CA ASP A 281 24.03 32.45 50.76
C ASP A 281 24.83 33.68 51.21
N TRP A 282 26.15 33.65 51.07
CA TRP A 282 27.05 34.76 51.41
C TRP A 282 27.31 35.71 50.21
N ASP A 283 26.93 35.31 48.99
CA ASP A 283 27.10 36.12 47.79
C ASP A 283 25.96 37.15 47.65
N ALA A 284 26.25 38.38 48.06
CA ALA A 284 25.32 39.52 47.94
C ALA A 284 24.96 39.87 46.48
N THR A 285 25.68 39.34 45.48
CA THR A 285 25.40 39.58 44.06
C THR A 285 24.31 38.66 43.48
N ASN A 286 23.89 37.63 44.22
CA ASN A 286 22.94 36.59 43.76
C ASN A 286 23.37 35.93 42.43
N THR A 287 24.66 35.75 42.22
CA THR A 287 25.15 35.10 40.99
C THR A 287 24.92 33.59 41.08
N ARG A 288 24.22 33.01 40.09
CA ARG A 288 24.05 31.55 40.03
C ARG A 288 25.34 30.87 39.64
N GLN A 289 25.77 29.95 40.49
CA GLN A 289 26.80 28.98 40.19
C GLN A 289 26.18 27.75 39.53
N SER A 290 26.95 26.99 38.75
CA SER A 290 26.45 25.78 38.08
C SER A 290 27.51 24.70 37.93
N MET A 291 27.06 23.44 37.88
CA MET A 291 27.88 22.28 37.54
C MET A 291 27.06 21.27 36.75
N THR A 292 27.73 20.34 36.08
CA THR A 292 27.07 19.23 35.38
C THR A 292 27.34 17.91 36.09
N ILE A 293 26.30 17.10 36.22
CA ILE A 293 26.39 15.70 36.65
C ILE A 293 25.84 14.80 35.55
N SER A 294 26.21 13.53 35.57
CA SER A 294 25.76 12.54 34.60
C SER A 294 25.14 11.36 35.31
N ILE A 295 23.95 10.94 34.86
CA ILE A 295 23.34 9.67 35.26
C ILE A 295 23.37 8.70 34.09
N TYR A 296 23.16 7.42 34.40
CA TYR A 296 23.10 6.35 33.41
C TYR A 296 21.72 5.68 33.43
N VAL A 297 21.11 5.56 32.26
CA VAL A 297 19.78 5.00 32.06
C VAL A 297 19.91 3.70 31.29
N ASN A 298 19.39 2.61 31.83
CA ASN A 298 19.51 1.28 31.25
C ASN A 298 18.29 0.95 30.37
N VAL A 299 18.50 0.87 29.05
CA VAL A 299 17.47 0.40 28.12
C VAL A 299 17.58 -1.12 27.99
N ILE A 300 16.62 -1.84 28.57
CA ILE A 300 16.63 -3.31 28.64
C ILE A 300 16.24 -3.90 27.28
N LYS A 301 15.06 -3.52 26.77
CA LYS A 301 14.61 -3.85 25.42
C LYS A 301 14.57 -2.58 24.59
N GLY A 302 15.56 -2.44 23.72
CA GLY A 302 15.63 -1.33 22.78
C GLY A 302 14.89 -1.61 21.48
N TYR A 303 14.89 -0.62 20.61
CA TYR A 303 14.54 -0.77 19.21
C TYR A 303 15.54 -1.69 18.53
N GLU A 304 15.02 -2.70 17.84
CA GLU A 304 15.75 -3.52 16.88
C GLU A 304 15.12 -3.30 15.51
N GLU A 305 15.93 -3.01 14.49
CA GLU A 305 15.45 -2.98 13.12
C GLU A 305 14.99 -4.39 12.73
N ALA A 306 13.82 -4.50 12.10
CA ALA A 306 13.35 -5.78 11.57
C ALA A 306 14.34 -6.28 10.51
N THR A 307 14.93 -7.44 10.75
CA THR A 307 15.79 -8.16 9.80
C THR A 307 15.13 -9.48 9.43
N ASN A 308 15.40 -9.94 8.21
CA ASN A 308 15.12 -11.30 7.78
C ASN A 308 15.92 -12.30 8.65
N PRO A 309 15.54 -13.59 8.66
CA PRO A 309 16.26 -14.63 9.42
C PRO A 309 17.76 -14.75 9.08
N ASP A 310 18.19 -14.23 7.93
CA ASP A 310 19.58 -14.18 7.47
C ASP A 310 20.33 -12.88 7.86
N GLY A 311 19.70 -12.00 8.66
CA GLY A 311 20.27 -10.72 9.09
C GLY A 311 20.19 -9.61 8.05
N THR A 312 19.60 -9.83 6.87
CA THR A 312 19.40 -8.80 5.85
C THR A 312 18.14 -7.99 6.13
N LYS A 313 18.08 -6.73 5.66
CA LYS A 313 16.85 -5.93 5.78
C LYS A 313 15.76 -6.51 4.87
N PRO A 314 14.49 -6.60 5.30
CA PRO A 314 13.39 -6.99 4.44
C PRO A 314 13.30 -6.03 3.25
N VAL A 315 13.53 -6.55 2.05
CA VAL A 315 13.46 -5.78 0.81
C VAL A 315 12.04 -5.90 0.28
N SER A 316 11.32 -4.77 0.24
CA SER A 316 9.99 -4.70 -0.38
C SER A 316 10.07 -5.12 -1.85
N LYS A 317 9.13 -5.96 -2.29
CA LYS A 317 9.02 -6.46 -3.66
C LYS A 317 7.79 -5.82 -4.32
N PRO A 318 7.92 -4.64 -4.95
CA PRO A 318 6.80 -3.99 -5.59
C PRO A 318 6.27 -4.81 -6.77
N LYS A 319 4.98 -4.65 -7.07
CA LYS A 319 4.33 -5.27 -8.22
C LYS A 319 3.59 -4.21 -9.02
N VAL A 320 3.86 -4.18 -10.32
CA VAL A 320 3.10 -3.38 -11.28
C VAL A 320 2.08 -4.29 -11.94
N ILE A 321 0.81 -3.86 -11.93
CA ILE A 321 -0.30 -4.59 -12.55
C ILE A 321 -1.04 -3.70 -13.55
N LEU A 322 -1.78 -4.32 -14.46
CA LEU A 322 -2.78 -3.64 -15.28
C LEU A 322 -4.06 -3.41 -14.44
N ASP A 323 -4.36 -2.16 -14.11
CA ASP A 323 -5.51 -1.76 -13.29
C ASP A 323 -6.80 -1.66 -14.14
N SER A 324 -6.68 -1.10 -15.33
CA SER A 324 -7.78 -0.97 -16.30
C SER A 324 -7.27 -0.75 -17.72
N TYR A 325 -8.09 -1.07 -18.71
CA TYR A 325 -7.86 -0.68 -20.10
C TYR A 325 -9.18 -0.31 -20.79
N SER A 326 -9.06 0.43 -21.89
CA SER A 326 -10.16 0.84 -22.77
C SER A 326 -9.66 0.99 -24.20
N ILE A 327 -10.56 0.80 -25.16
CA ILE A 327 -10.30 0.94 -26.59
C ILE A 327 -11.07 2.18 -27.07
N SER A 328 -10.51 2.96 -27.99
CA SER A 328 -11.10 4.21 -28.47
C SER A 328 -12.38 4.05 -29.31
N THR A 329 -12.71 2.84 -29.75
CA THR A 329 -13.86 2.52 -30.60
C THR A 329 -14.54 1.25 -30.11
N ASP A 330 -15.86 1.17 -30.27
CA ASP A 330 -16.66 -0.02 -29.91
C ASP A 330 -16.43 -1.19 -30.86
N LYS A 331 -16.16 -0.90 -32.14
CA LYS A 331 -15.92 -1.88 -33.21
C LYS A 331 -14.59 -1.53 -33.88
N ILE A 332 -13.66 -2.49 -33.93
CA ILE A 332 -12.39 -2.37 -34.68
C ILE A 332 -12.48 -3.22 -35.93
N TYR A 333 -12.42 -2.62 -37.12
CA TYR A 333 -12.34 -3.39 -38.36
C TYR A 333 -10.88 -3.61 -38.79
N ALA A 334 -10.62 -4.78 -39.37
CA ALA A 334 -9.30 -5.13 -39.89
C ALA A 334 -8.79 -4.08 -40.91
N GLY A 335 -7.54 -3.67 -40.78
CA GLY A 335 -6.90 -2.61 -41.55
C GLY A 335 -6.98 -1.23 -40.90
N GLU A 336 -7.86 -1.04 -39.91
CA GLU A 336 -8.05 0.23 -39.22
C GLU A 336 -7.06 0.40 -38.05
N GLN A 337 -6.82 1.67 -37.72
CA GLN A 337 -6.08 2.10 -36.54
C GLN A 337 -7.03 2.33 -35.37
N PHE A 338 -6.59 1.97 -34.17
CA PHE A 338 -7.34 2.13 -32.93
C PHE A 338 -6.38 2.45 -31.78
N ASP A 339 -6.86 3.14 -30.76
CA ASP A 339 -6.05 3.44 -29.58
C ASP A 339 -6.44 2.53 -28.41
N VAL A 340 -5.42 2.01 -27.72
CA VAL A 340 -5.57 1.27 -26.46
C VAL A 340 -5.04 2.16 -25.35
N LYS A 341 -5.95 2.61 -24.47
CA LYS A 341 -5.61 3.35 -23.26
C LYS A 341 -5.61 2.41 -22.08
N PHE A 342 -4.51 2.31 -21.35
CA PHE A 342 -4.39 1.44 -20.19
C PHE A 342 -3.79 2.17 -18.99
N THR A 343 -4.17 1.73 -17.80
CA THR A 343 -3.70 2.27 -16.53
C THR A 343 -2.96 1.18 -15.78
N LEU A 344 -1.72 1.47 -15.41
CA LEU A 344 -0.89 0.63 -14.57
C LEU A 344 -0.97 1.09 -13.12
N ARG A 345 -0.89 0.15 -12.18
CA ARG A 345 -0.83 0.43 -10.74
C ARG A 345 0.40 -0.23 -10.11
N ASN A 346 1.16 0.54 -9.34
CA ASN A 346 2.09 -0.06 -8.37
C ASN A 346 1.31 -0.43 -7.10
N THR A 347 1.22 -1.73 -6.80
CA THR A 347 0.45 -2.22 -5.64
C THR A 347 1.22 -2.14 -4.33
N SER A 348 2.46 -1.63 -4.33
CA SER A 348 3.25 -1.47 -3.11
C SER A 348 2.99 -0.11 -2.46
N ASP A 349 2.63 -0.12 -1.18
CA ASP A 349 2.52 1.08 -0.34
C ASP A 349 3.87 1.50 0.25
N GLU A 350 4.90 0.67 0.10
CA GLU A 350 6.21 0.86 0.75
C GLU A 350 7.31 1.26 -0.23
N GLU A 351 7.24 0.79 -1.48
CA GLU A 351 8.31 0.92 -2.47
C GLU A 351 7.76 1.45 -3.80
N ALA A 352 8.33 2.55 -4.28
CA ALA A 352 8.02 3.08 -5.61
C ALA A 352 8.81 2.30 -6.68
N VAL A 353 8.35 2.35 -7.93
CA VAL A 353 9.04 1.73 -9.06
C VAL A 353 9.52 2.77 -10.05
N GLN A 354 10.63 2.50 -10.74
CA GLN A 354 11.24 3.39 -11.73
C GLN A 354 11.78 2.62 -12.92
N ASN A 355 12.14 3.36 -13.98
CA ASN A 355 12.67 2.81 -15.24
C ASN A 355 11.80 1.69 -15.81
N ILE A 356 10.49 1.93 -15.83
CA ILE A 356 9.53 0.94 -16.31
C ILE A 356 9.59 0.93 -17.83
N GLN A 357 10.04 -0.18 -18.38
CA GLN A 357 9.96 -0.50 -19.80
C GLN A 357 8.78 -1.44 -20.02
N ILE A 358 7.91 -1.09 -20.97
CA ILE A 358 6.78 -1.92 -21.40
C ILE A 358 7.08 -2.39 -22.81
N SER A 359 7.14 -3.69 -23.03
CA SER A 359 7.22 -4.29 -24.36
C SER A 359 5.86 -4.88 -24.73
N ILE A 360 5.37 -4.50 -25.90
CA ILE A 360 4.06 -4.89 -26.40
C ILE A 360 4.28 -5.90 -27.53
N SER A 361 3.62 -7.05 -27.44
CA SER A 361 3.70 -8.08 -28.48
C SER A 361 2.38 -8.80 -28.70
N ASP A 362 2.12 -9.16 -29.96
CA ASP A 362 1.10 -10.15 -30.32
C ASP A 362 1.76 -11.53 -30.26
N THR A 363 1.42 -12.31 -29.24
CA THR A 363 2.07 -13.60 -28.97
C THR A 363 1.44 -14.77 -29.70
N ALA A 364 0.27 -14.58 -30.31
CA ALA A 364 -0.44 -15.64 -31.02
C ALA A 364 -0.21 -15.58 -32.53
N GLU A 365 -0.27 -14.38 -33.14
CA GLU A 365 -0.23 -14.22 -34.59
C GLU A 365 0.60 -13.00 -35.01
N VAL A 366 1.92 -13.16 -35.00
CA VAL A 366 2.90 -12.12 -35.33
C VAL A 366 2.50 -11.35 -36.60
N GLY A 367 2.36 -10.02 -36.46
CA GLY A 367 2.08 -9.10 -37.57
C GLY A 367 0.61 -8.81 -37.83
N LYS A 368 -0.33 -9.39 -37.07
CA LYS A 368 -1.77 -9.07 -37.19
C LYS A 368 -2.17 -7.82 -36.43
N LEU A 369 -1.61 -7.61 -35.24
CA LEU A 369 -1.68 -6.36 -34.50
C LEU A 369 -0.29 -5.73 -34.38
N MET A 370 -0.13 -4.50 -34.85
CA MET A 370 1.14 -3.79 -34.85
C MET A 370 0.97 -2.39 -34.29
N PRO A 371 2.04 -1.76 -33.75
CA PRO A 371 2.01 -0.32 -33.51
C PRO A 371 1.66 0.43 -34.81
N ALA A 372 0.82 1.45 -34.71
CA ALA A 372 0.46 2.29 -35.85
C ALA A 372 1.69 3.05 -36.39
N ASN A 373 1.57 3.70 -37.56
CA ASN A 373 2.66 4.46 -38.17
C ASN A 373 3.30 5.45 -37.17
N ASN A 374 4.63 5.44 -37.08
CA ASN A 374 5.45 6.18 -36.10
C ASN A 374 5.29 5.75 -34.63
N GLY A 375 4.60 4.65 -34.36
CA GLY A 375 4.49 4.02 -33.05
C GLY A 375 5.69 3.13 -32.72
N SER A 376 5.94 2.96 -31.42
CA SER A 376 6.94 2.02 -30.89
C SER A 376 6.21 0.85 -30.23
N ASN A 377 6.77 -0.36 -30.33
CA ASN A 377 6.30 -1.51 -29.54
C ASN A 377 6.84 -1.48 -28.10
N THR A 378 7.69 -0.51 -27.78
CA THR A 378 8.27 -0.32 -26.45
C THR A 378 7.94 1.07 -25.92
N LEU A 379 7.46 1.14 -24.68
CA LEU A 379 7.20 2.37 -23.95
C LEU A 379 8.11 2.48 -22.74
N TYR A 380 8.39 3.72 -22.32
CA TYR A 380 9.16 4.03 -21.12
C TYR A 380 8.36 4.94 -20.20
N ILE A 381 8.24 4.53 -18.93
CA ILE A 381 7.69 5.35 -17.85
C ILE A 381 8.80 5.54 -16.82
N ALA A 382 9.11 6.80 -16.50
CA ALA A 382 10.20 7.11 -15.59
C ALA A 382 9.96 6.58 -14.17
N LYS A 383 8.74 6.74 -13.65
CA LYS A 383 8.42 6.40 -12.27
C LYS A 383 6.91 6.23 -12.03
N ILE A 384 6.54 5.29 -11.16
CA ILE A 384 5.22 5.19 -10.54
C ILE A 384 5.41 5.16 -9.02
N GLY A 385 4.77 6.08 -8.29
CA GLY A 385 4.89 6.16 -6.84
C GLY A 385 4.25 4.98 -6.09
N LYS A 386 4.25 5.07 -4.77
CA LYS A 386 3.72 4.03 -3.87
C LYS A 386 2.20 4.04 -3.92
N GLY A 387 1.56 2.92 -4.27
CA GLY A 387 0.11 2.82 -4.45
C GLY A 387 -0.45 3.63 -5.63
N GLU A 388 0.39 4.34 -6.38
CA GLU A 388 -0.02 5.24 -7.45
C GLU A 388 -0.31 4.51 -8.76
N THR A 389 -1.01 5.21 -9.64
CA THR A 389 -1.32 4.76 -10.99
C THR A 389 -0.70 5.66 -12.05
N HIS A 390 -0.43 5.09 -13.23
CA HIS A 390 0.04 5.82 -14.40
C HIS A 390 -0.73 5.34 -15.63
N THR A 391 -1.20 6.27 -16.45
CA THR A 391 -2.01 5.97 -17.63
C THR A 391 -1.25 6.29 -18.90
N GLU A 392 -1.23 5.34 -19.83
CA GLU A 392 -0.64 5.48 -21.15
C GLU A 392 -1.67 5.18 -22.24
N THR A 393 -1.42 5.70 -23.44
CA THR A 393 -2.23 5.41 -24.63
C THR A 393 -1.31 5.02 -25.77
N ILE A 394 -1.60 3.87 -26.40
CA ILE A 394 -0.89 3.39 -27.57
C ILE A 394 -1.81 3.35 -28.78
N SER A 395 -1.31 3.82 -29.90
CA SER A 395 -1.97 3.66 -31.19
C SER A 395 -1.50 2.37 -31.85
N MET A 396 -2.46 1.50 -32.17
CA MET A 396 -2.24 0.21 -32.80
C MET A 396 -2.98 0.17 -34.15
N GLN A 397 -2.49 -0.65 -35.06
CA GLN A 397 -3.10 -0.92 -36.35
C GLN A 397 -3.22 -2.42 -36.57
N SER A 398 -4.37 -2.83 -37.08
CA SER A 398 -4.58 -4.21 -37.52
C SER A 398 -4.19 -4.37 -38.98
N ALA A 399 -3.62 -5.51 -39.36
CA ALA A 399 -3.37 -5.83 -40.76
C ALA A 399 -4.72 -5.92 -41.53
N PRO A 400 -4.78 -5.51 -42.81
CA PRO A 400 -6.02 -5.57 -43.59
C PRO A 400 -6.59 -6.98 -43.79
N ASP A 401 -5.80 -8.02 -43.56
CA ASP A 401 -6.15 -9.43 -43.67
C ASP A 401 -6.26 -10.12 -42.29
N THR A 402 -6.39 -9.35 -41.20
CA THR A 402 -6.65 -9.89 -39.87
C THR A 402 -8.03 -10.53 -39.81
N GLU A 403 -8.12 -11.75 -39.25
CA GLU A 403 -9.37 -12.50 -39.16
C GLU A 403 -10.32 -11.89 -38.14
N ALA A 404 -11.62 -12.13 -38.29
CA ALA A 404 -12.60 -11.68 -37.32
C ALA A 404 -12.62 -12.61 -36.10
N LYS A 405 -11.87 -12.25 -35.05
CA LYS A 405 -11.80 -12.95 -33.75
C LYS A 405 -11.20 -12.05 -32.68
N ALA A 406 -11.14 -12.55 -31.44
CA ALA A 406 -10.40 -11.91 -30.36
C ALA A 406 -8.90 -12.24 -30.42
N TYR A 407 -8.07 -11.22 -30.40
CA TYR A 407 -6.61 -11.30 -30.36
C TYR A 407 -6.09 -10.97 -28.97
N THR A 408 -5.02 -11.64 -28.53
CA THR A 408 -4.42 -11.40 -27.22
C THR A 408 -3.15 -10.56 -27.38
N LEU A 409 -3.17 -9.34 -26.85
CA LEU A 409 -2.02 -8.46 -26.77
C LEU A 409 -1.31 -8.65 -25.43
N GLN A 410 -0.04 -9.04 -25.46
CA GLN A 410 0.80 -9.21 -24.27
C GLN A 410 1.56 -7.93 -23.96
N LEU A 411 1.57 -7.56 -22.67
CA LEU A 411 2.33 -6.46 -22.09
C LEU A 411 3.36 -7.04 -21.15
N ASP A 412 4.64 -6.97 -21.54
CA ASP A 412 5.77 -7.38 -20.70
C ASP A 412 6.41 -6.15 -20.05
N PHE A 413 6.41 -6.15 -18.72
CA PHE A 413 6.97 -5.09 -17.90
C PHE A 413 8.36 -5.49 -17.40
N SER A 414 9.31 -4.58 -17.50
CA SER A 414 10.61 -4.63 -16.83
C SER A 414 10.79 -3.33 -16.06
N TYR A 415 11.07 -3.40 -14.76
CA TYR A 415 11.17 -2.22 -13.89
C TYR A 415 12.09 -2.45 -12.69
N GLU A 416 12.42 -1.37 -11.99
CA GLU A 416 13.29 -1.39 -10.82
C GLU A 416 12.56 -0.85 -9.59
N GLY A 417 12.90 -1.33 -8.39
CA GLY A 417 12.55 -0.63 -7.16
C GLY A 417 13.33 0.67 -7.02
N ALA A 418 12.67 1.78 -6.72
CA ALA A 418 13.29 3.10 -6.69
C ALA A 418 14.31 3.28 -5.54
N SER A 419 14.14 2.56 -4.43
CA SER A 419 15.02 2.62 -3.26
C SER A 419 16.12 1.56 -3.29
N ASN A 420 15.84 0.40 -3.90
CA ASN A 420 16.71 -0.79 -3.85
C ASN A 420 17.38 -1.12 -5.20
N VAL A 421 16.95 -0.52 -6.32
CA VAL A 421 17.44 -0.77 -7.69
C VAL A 421 17.34 -2.25 -8.11
N ALA A 422 16.53 -3.03 -7.39
CA ALA A 422 16.31 -4.43 -7.71
C ALA A 422 15.40 -4.53 -8.94
N SER A 423 15.76 -5.37 -9.89
CA SER A 423 14.99 -5.56 -11.12
C SER A 423 13.83 -6.54 -10.90
N TYR A 424 12.70 -6.21 -11.50
CA TYR A 424 11.47 -6.99 -11.47
C TYR A 424 10.86 -7.06 -12.86
N THR A 425 10.09 -8.13 -13.09
CA THR A 425 9.31 -8.31 -14.31
C THR A 425 7.89 -8.69 -13.97
N ALA A 426 6.96 -8.36 -14.87
CA ALA A 426 5.57 -8.79 -14.82
C ALA A 426 5.04 -8.91 -16.24
N THR A 427 4.01 -9.74 -16.43
CA THR A 427 3.37 -9.93 -17.74
C THR A 427 1.86 -9.88 -17.55
N GLU A 428 1.19 -9.10 -18.38
CA GLU A 428 -0.26 -8.99 -18.42
C GLU A 428 -0.76 -9.14 -19.86
N THR A 429 -2.05 -9.41 -20.04
CA THR A 429 -2.65 -9.60 -21.37
C THR A 429 -3.95 -8.82 -21.52
N ILE A 430 -4.22 -8.33 -22.72
CA ILE A 430 -5.44 -7.62 -23.12
C ILE A 430 -6.06 -8.33 -24.31
N ALA A 431 -7.38 -8.55 -24.28
CA ALA A 431 -8.11 -9.11 -25.42
C ALA A 431 -8.65 -7.97 -26.30
N ILE A 432 -8.39 -8.06 -27.61
CA ILE A 432 -8.80 -7.07 -28.62
C ILE A 432 -9.67 -7.77 -29.66
N PRO A 433 -10.98 -7.52 -29.71
CA PRO A 433 -11.86 -8.07 -30.73
C PRO A 433 -11.65 -7.33 -32.06
N ILE A 434 -11.39 -8.09 -33.12
CA ILE A 434 -11.30 -7.56 -34.49
C ILE A 434 -12.51 -8.06 -35.29
N LEU A 435 -13.07 -7.17 -36.10
CA LEU A 435 -14.15 -7.41 -37.04
C LEU A 435 -13.61 -7.34 -38.48
N GLN A 436 -14.32 -7.99 -39.39
CA GLN A 436 -14.09 -7.84 -40.83
C GLN A 436 -15.32 -7.18 -41.45
N ARG A 437 -15.09 -6.25 -42.39
CA ARG A 437 -16.19 -5.61 -43.11
C ARG A 437 -16.82 -6.66 -44.03
N ILE A 438 -18.11 -6.89 -43.86
CA ILE A 438 -18.89 -7.68 -44.81
C ILE A 438 -19.05 -6.84 -46.08
N ARG A 439 -18.77 -7.47 -47.21
CA ARG A 439 -18.92 -6.85 -48.52
C ARG A 439 -19.57 -7.85 -49.45
N ILE A 440 -20.86 -7.68 -49.70
CA ILE A 440 -21.63 -8.55 -50.57
C ILE A 440 -21.96 -7.77 -51.85
N LYS A 441 -21.92 -8.48 -52.96
CA LYS A 441 -22.51 -8.02 -54.22
C LYS A 441 -23.54 -9.05 -54.63
N VAL A 442 -24.76 -8.62 -54.91
CA VAL A 442 -25.80 -9.47 -55.49
C VAL A 442 -26.06 -9.02 -56.91
N ASP A 443 -26.17 -9.98 -57.84
CA ASP A 443 -26.56 -9.69 -59.22
C ASP A 443 -28.09 -9.54 -59.33
N GLU A 444 -28.56 -8.93 -60.40
CA GLU A 444 -29.99 -8.75 -60.67
C GLU A 444 -30.70 -10.12 -60.80
N PRO A 445 -31.88 -10.31 -60.19
CA PRO A 445 -32.60 -11.57 -60.26
C PRO A 445 -33.11 -11.84 -61.68
N THR A 446 -32.94 -13.09 -62.13
CA THR A 446 -33.45 -13.60 -63.40
C THR A 446 -34.68 -14.46 -63.15
N VAL A 447 -35.73 -14.24 -63.93
CA VAL A 447 -36.96 -15.02 -63.90
C VAL A 447 -36.92 -15.97 -65.11
N TYR A 448 -37.09 -17.27 -64.89
CA TYR A 448 -36.91 -18.26 -65.96
C TYR A 448 -38.12 -18.41 -66.88
N ASP A 449 -39.32 -18.34 -66.31
CA ASP A 449 -40.59 -18.56 -67.02
C ASP A 449 -41.53 -17.37 -66.78
N ASP A 450 -42.46 -17.15 -67.70
CA ASP A 450 -43.52 -16.17 -67.51
C ASP A 450 -44.37 -16.56 -66.28
N PRO A 451 -44.48 -15.69 -65.25
CA PRO A 451 -45.23 -16.03 -64.05
C PRO A 451 -46.74 -16.05 -64.33
N TRP A 452 -47.44 -17.05 -63.80
CA TRP A 452 -48.89 -17.19 -63.87
C TRP A 452 -49.51 -17.28 -62.48
N VAL A 453 -50.72 -16.74 -62.30
CA VAL A 453 -51.45 -16.82 -61.03
C VAL A 453 -51.64 -18.28 -60.63
N GLY A 454 -51.24 -18.62 -59.40
CA GLY A 454 -51.36 -19.95 -58.81
C GLY A 454 -50.33 -20.96 -59.33
N GLN A 455 -49.41 -20.57 -60.23
CA GLN A 455 -48.35 -21.45 -60.73
C GLN A 455 -46.99 -21.07 -60.13
N SER A 456 -46.14 -22.09 -59.96
CA SER A 456 -44.77 -21.92 -59.48
C SER A 456 -43.89 -21.31 -60.58
N CYS A 457 -43.19 -20.22 -60.25
CA CYS A 457 -42.26 -19.52 -61.12
C CYS A 457 -40.85 -19.58 -60.51
N ALA A 458 -39.87 -20.05 -61.29
CA ALA A 458 -38.50 -20.19 -60.83
C ALA A 458 -37.68 -18.90 -61.02
N LEU A 459 -36.95 -18.51 -59.97
CA LEU A 459 -36.06 -17.35 -59.93
C LEU A 459 -34.63 -17.78 -59.61
N TYR A 460 -33.68 -17.03 -60.17
CA TYR A 460 -32.26 -17.21 -59.95
C TYR A 460 -31.55 -15.89 -59.66
N PHE A 461 -30.65 -15.88 -58.69
CA PHE A 461 -29.61 -14.85 -58.59
C PHE A 461 -28.30 -15.41 -58.02
N ALA A 462 -27.22 -14.69 -58.28
CA ALA A 462 -25.91 -14.97 -57.70
C ALA A 462 -25.54 -13.90 -56.65
N LEU A 463 -25.10 -14.37 -55.48
CA LEU A 463 -24.55 -13.54 -54.41
C LEU A 463 -23.05 -13.83 -54.28
N TYR A 464 -22.24 -12.78 -54.33
CA TYR A 464 -20.80 -12.82 -54.22
C TYR A 464 -20.36 -12.25 -52.89
N ASN A 465 -19.71 -13.07 -52.06
CA ASN A 465 -19.03 -12.58 -50.88
C ASN A 465 -17.67 -11.99 -51.28
N MET A 466 -17.61 -10.67 -51.46
CA MET A 466 -16.39 -9.92 -51.74
C MET A 466 -15.62 -9.52 -50.48
N GLY A 467 -16.11 -9.93 -49.30
CA GLY A 467 -15.45 -9.72 -48.01
C GLY A 467 -14.35 -10.75 -47.75
N LYS A 468 -13.60 -10.52 -46.67
CA LYS A 468 -12.56 -11.46 -46.18
C LYS A 468 -13.05 -12.40 -45.08
N ALA A 469 -14.28 -12.20 -44.59
CA ALA A 469 -14.93 -13.08 -43.63
C ALA A 469 -16.06 -13.88 -44.30
N PRO A 470 -16.31 -15.13 -43.88
CA PRO A 470 -17.52 -15.85 -44.25
C PRO A 470 -18.75 -15.13 -43.68
N ILE A 471 -19.87 -15.24 -44.40
CA ILE A 471 -21.21 -14.93 -43.86
C ILE A 471 -21.93 -16.25 -43.56
N TYR A 472 -22.70 -16.26 -42.49
CA TYR A 472 -23.38 -17.45 -41.98
C TYR A 472 -24.90 -17.32 -42.17
N ASN A 473 -25.58 -18.46 -42.16
CA ASN A 473 -27.04 -18.55 -42.15
C ASN A 473 -27.72 -17.67 -43.22
N CYS A 474 -27.17 -17.66 -44.43
CA CYS A 474 -27.74 -16.88 -45.52
C CYS A 474 -29.10 -17.47 -45.90
N MET A 475 -30.16 -16.67 -45.77
CA MET A 475 -31.53 -17.01 -46.10
C MET A 475 -32.07 -16.02 -47.12
N VAL A 476 -32.92 -16.52 -48.00
CA VAL A 476 -33.57 -15.73 -49.06
C VAL A 476 -35.07 -15.94 -48.96
N ASP A 477 -35.78 -14.83 -48.79
CA ASP A 477 -37.24 -14.76 -48.75
C ASP A 477 -37.74 -13.71 -49.77
N VAL A 478 -39.06 -13.63 -49.96
CA VAL A 478 -39.69 -12.65 -50.83
C VAL A 478 -40.81 -11.92 -50.08
N GLU A 479 -40.80 -10.60 -50.19
CA GLU A 479 -41.88 -9.74 -49.72
C GLU A 479 -42.56 -9.06 -50.91
N GLY A 480 -43.89 -9.09 -50.97
CA GLY A 480 -44.65 -8.43 -52.04
C GLY A 480 -46.11 -8.83 -52.04
N GLU A 481 -46.98 -7.97 -52.58
CA GLU A 481 -48.40 -8.28 -52.66
C GLU A 481 -48.64 -9.53 -53.52
N GLY A 482 -49.25 -10.55 -52.93
CA GLY A 482 -49.56 -11.80 -53.62
C GLY A 482 -48.36 -12.69 -53.93
N LEU A 483 -47.14 -12.37 -53.50
CA LEU A 483 -45.97 -13.23 -53.65
C LEU A 483 -45.79 -14.10 -52.41
N ALA A 484 -45.54 -15.39 -52.62
CA ALA A 484 -45.21 -16.33 -51.54
C ALA A 484 -44.16 -17.34 -52.01
N MET A 485 -43.34 -17.81 -51.08
CA MET A 485 -42.45 -18.96 -51.26
C MET A 485 -43.02 -20.16 -50.52
N GLU A 486 -42.88 -21.37 -51.08
CA GLU A 486 -43.27 -22.61 -50.37
C GLU A 486 -42.33 -22.89 -49.19
N GLU A 487 -41.04 -22.63 -49.38
CA GLU A 487 -40.00 -22.71 -48.36
C GLU A 487 -38.96 -21.61 -48.63
N THR A 488 -38.54 -20.91 -47.57
CA THR A 488 -37.44 -19.94 -47.63
C THR A 488 -36.17 -20.64 -48.11
N TYR A 489 -35.45 -20.05 -49.05
CA TYR A 489 -34.23 -20.66 -49.56
C TYR A 489 -33.09 -20.51 -48.54
N PHE A 490 -32.48 -21.63 -48.14
CA PHE A 490 -31.33 -21.66 -47.23
C PHE A 490 -30.02 -21.85 -48.00
N GLY A 491 -29.25 -20.77 -48.12
CA GLY A 491 -27.94 -20.75 -48.76
C GLY A 491 -26.78 -21.18 -47.85
N GLY A 492 -27.02 -21.31 -46.54
CA GLY A 492 -26.01 -21.73 -45.58
C GLY A 492 -24.87 -20.72 -45.43
N THR A 493 -23.64 -21.23 -45.28
CA THR A 493 -22.43 -20.40 -45.12
C THR A 493 -21.81 -20.06 -46.46
N VAL A 494 -21.62 -18.77 -46.75
CA VAL A 494 -20.92 -18.29 -47.95
C VAL A 494 -19.51 -17.84 -47.55
N ALA A 495 -18.52 -18.68 -47.86
CA ALA A 495 -17.13 -18.40 -47.52
C ALA A 495 -16.59 -17.12 -48.20
N ALA A 496 -15.54 -16.53 -47.63
CA ALA A 496 -14.88 -15.36 -48.20
C ALA A 496 -14.43 -15.61 -49.65
N GLY A 497 -14.74 -14.67 -50.55
CA GLY A 497 -14.43 -14.79 -51.98
C GLY A 497 -15.29 -15.81 -52.74
N SER A 498 -16.27 -16.46 -52.09
CA SER A 498 -17.12 -17.48 -52.70
C SER A 498 -18.44 -16.91 -53.22
N THR A 499 -19.16 -17.73 -53.99
CA THR A 499 -20.45 -17.38 -54.59
C THR A 499 -21.52 -18.34 -54.10
N MET A 500 -22.66 -17.78 -53.68
CA MET A 500 -23.90 -18.51 -53.48
C MET A 500 -24.77 -18.33 -54.72
N ARG A 501 -25.41 -19.42 -55.16
CA ARG A 501 -26.37 -19.42 -56.25
C ARG A 501 -27.71 -19.83 -55.68
N ALA A 502 -28.65 -18.88 -55.64
CA ALA A 502 -29.98 -19.13 -55.14
C ALA A 502 -30.89 -19.47 -56.33
N ASP A 503 -31.39 -20.70 -56.33
CA ASP A 503 -32.41 -21.20 -57.23
C ASP A 503 -33.64 -21.53 -56.36
N PHE A 504 -34.71 -20.76 -56.52
CA PHE A 504 -35.92 -20.91 -55.71
C PHE A 504 -37.17 -20.61 -56.54
N SER A 505 -38.34 -20.91 -55.98
CA SER A 505 -39.60 -20.69 -56.67
C SER A 505 -40.55 -19.86 -55.83
N ILE A 506 -41.31 -19.01 -56.51
CA ILE A 506 -42.39 -18.21 -55.93
C ILE A 506 -43.71 -18.63 -56.55
N ILE A 507 -44.81 -18.43 -55.82
CA ILE A 507 -46.17 -18.66 -56.28
C ILE A 507 -46.93 -17.34 -56.18
N PRO A 508 -47.17 -16.64 -57.30
CA PRO A 508 -48.02 -15.46 -57.32
C PRO A 508 -49.49 -15.83 -57.12
N SER A 509 -50.24 -15.02 -56.39
CA SER A 509 -51.67 -15.19 -56.12
C SER A 509 -52.54 -14.07 -56.68
N VAL A 510 -51.92 -13.05 -57.29
CA VAL A 510 -52.57 -11.89 -57.91
C VAL A 510 -51.97 -11.70 -59.31
N GLY A 511 -52.79 -11.37 -60.31
CA GLY A 511 -52.35 -11.06 -61.67
C GLY A 511 -51.96 -9.59 -61.87
N GLY A 512 -51.22 -9.28 -62.92
CA GLY A 512 -50.79 -7.93 -63.30
C GLY A 512 -49.37 -7.57 -62.87
N ASP A 513 -49.06 -6.28 -62.84
CA ASP A 513 -47.76 -5.74 -62.42
C ASP A 513 -47.58 -5.84 -60.90
N ILE A 514 -46.68 -6.71 -60.45
CA ILE A 514 -46.31 -6.86 -59.04
C ILE A 514 -44.94 -6.22 -58.80
N ALA A 515 -44.87 -5.32 -57.83
CA ALA A 515 -43.62 -4.80 -57.28
C ALA A 515 -43.36 -5.44 -55.92
N GLY A 516 -42.42 -6.37 -55.87
CA GLY A 516 -41.94 -7.03 -54.66
C GLY A 516 -40.46 -6.77 -54.40
N GLU A 517 -39.95 -7.39 -53.35
CA GLU A 517 -38.54 -7.37 -52.96
C GLU A 517 -38.09 -8.78 -52.59
N ILE A 518 -36.88 -9.15 -53.02
CA ILE A 518 -36.18 -10.32 -52.47
C ILE A 518 -35.44 -9.84 -51.22
N VAL A 519 -35.72 -10.48 -50.09
CA VAL A 519 -35.12 -10.17 -48.79
C VAL A 519 -34.05 -11.21 -48.48
N ILE A 520 -32.80 -10.77 -48.40
CA ILE A 520 -31.65 -11.64 -48.12
C ILE A 520 -31.18 -11.31 -46.71
N THR A 521 -31.28 -12.29 -45.80
CA THR A 521 -30.76 -12.14 -44.43
C THR A 521 -29.55 -13.02 -44.21
N TYR A 522 -28.53 -12.53 -43.52
CA TYR A 522 -27.31 -13.27 -43.20
C TYR A 522 -26.69 -12.79 -41.90
N GLU A 523 -25.82 -13.58 -41.29
CA GLU A 523 -25.18 -13.30 -40.00
C GLU A 523 -23.67 -13.19 -40.14
N ASP A 524 -23.04 -12.34 -39.32
CA ASP A 524 -21.59 -12.30 -39.15
C ASP A 524 -21.08 -13.36 -38.14
N VAL A 525 -19.77 -13.37 -37.87
CA VAL A 525 -19.16 -14.33 -36.91
C VAL A 525 -19.61 -14.13 -35.46
N TYR A 526 -20.17 -12.96 -35.13
CA TYR A 526 -20.69 -12.62 -33.81
C TYR A 526 -22.22 -12.83 -33.72
N GLY A 527 -22.87 -13.29 -34.79
CA GLY A 527 -24.31 -13.51 -34.86
C GLY A 527 -25.12 -12.24 -35.08
N GLU A 528 -24.49 -11.13 -35.52
CA GLU A 528 -25.21 -9.91 -35.90
C GLU A 528 -25.89 -10.14 -37.26
N GLN A 529 -27.22 -10.15 -37.27
CA GLN A 529 -28.01 -10.34 -38.49
C GLN A 529 -28.04 -9.04 -39.31
N MET A 530 -27.81 -9.17 -40.60
CA MET A 530 -27.88 -8.12 -41.60
C MET A 530 -28.89 -8.50 -42.69
N GLU A 531 -29.42 -7.49 -43.38
CA GLU A 531 -30.45 -7.65 -44.39
C GLU A 531 -30.12 -6.81 -45.63
N GLU A 532 -30.28 -7.40 -46.81
CA GLU A 532 -30.17 -6.76 -48.11
C GLU A 532 -31.46 -7.00 -48.90
N ARG A 533 -32.01 -5.94 -49.51
CA ARG A 533 -33.27 -5.98 -50.26
C ARG A 533 -33.03 -5.68 -51.72
N LEU A 534 -33.52 -6.56 -52.60
CA LEU A 534 -33.42 -6.39 -54.05
C LEU A 534 -34.81 -6.20 -54.65
N PRO A 535 -35.00 -5.22 -55.54
CA PRO A 535 -36.29 -5.04 -56.20
C PRO A 535 -36.60 -6.22 -57.12
N LEU A 536 -37.84 -6.70 -57.06
CA LEU A 536 -38.37 -7.77 -57.90
C LEU A 536 -39.65 -7.27 -58.57
N ASN A 537 -39.57 -6.92 -59.86
CA ASN A 537 -40.73 -6.52 -60.65
C ASN A 537 -41.15 -7.66 -61.57
N LEU A 538 -42.41 -8.07 -61.48
CA LEU A 538 -42.98 -9.19 -62.22
C LEU A 538 -44.27 -8.76 -62.91
N PHE A 539 -44.51 -9.26 -64.12
CA PHE A 539 -45.81 -9.18 -64.77
C PHE A 539 -46.45 -10.56 -64.77
N VAL A 540 -47.46 -10.76 -63.92
CA VAL A 540 -48.11 -12.07 -63.70
C VAL A 540 -49.32 -12.22 -64.60
N ASN A 541 -49.32 -13.26 -65.43
CA ASN A 541 -50.43 -13.61 -66.29
C ASN A 541 -51.56 -14.29 -65.49
N GLU A 542 -52.81 -13.96 -65.81
CA GLU A 542 -53.98 -14.63 -65.27
C GLU A 542 -54.75 -15.28 -66.42
N GLU A 543 -55.19 -16.53 -66.24
CA GLU A 543 -56.09 -17.15 -67.20
C GLU A 543 -57.42 -16.40 -67.16
N VAL A 544 -57.68 -15.59 -68.19
CA VAL A 544 -59.02 -15.05 -68.39
C VAL A 544 -59.93 -16.24 -68.64
N PRO A 545 -60.94 -16.50 -67.79
CA PRO A 545 -61.89 -17.56 -68.08
C PRO A 545 -62.49 -17.26 -69.45
N MET A 546 -62.27 -18.15 -70.41
CA MET A 546 -62.97 -18.12 -71.69
C MET A 546 -64.42 -18.57 -71.47
N ASP A 547 -65.16 -17.80 -70.68
CA ASP A 547 -66.62 -17.84 -70.70
C ASP A 547 -67.08 -17.01 -71.91
N ASP A 548 -67.09 -17.66 -73.08
CA ASP A 548 -68.24 -17.76 -73.99
C ASP A 548 -67.81 -18.00 -75.46
N PRO A 549 -67.95 -19.23 -75.99
CA PRO A 549 -67.81 -19.52 -77.42
C PRO A 549 -69.06 -19.02 -78.18
N GLY A 550 -69.09 -17.73 -78.49
CA GLY A 550 -70.24 -17.07 -79.12
C GLY A 550 -69.88 -16.14 -80.28
N ALA A 551 -69.79 -16.71 -81.48
CA ALA A 551 -70.03 -16.07 -82.79
C ALA A 551 -69.63 -14.58 -82.96
N MET A 552 -68.44 -14.33 -83.52
CA MET A 552 -68.15 -13.03 -84.14
C MET A 552 -68.93 -12.89 -85.44
N ILE A 553 -70.08 -12.22 -85.36
CA ILE A 553 -70.84 -11.73 -86.51
C ILE A 553 -70.25 -10.37 -86.90
N ASP A 554 -69.82 -10.21 -88.15
CA ASP A 554 -69.35 -8.94 -88.69
C ASP A 554 -70.50 -7.90 -88.68
N PRO A 555 -70.35 -6.76 -87.99
CA PRO A 555 -71.41 -5.76 -87.85
C PRO A 555 -71.73 -4.98 -89.14
N GLU A 556 -71.02 -5.20 -90.24
CA GLU A 556 -71.27 -4.51 -91.51
C GLU A 556 -72.01 -5.38 -92.56
N THR A 557 -72.09 -6.70 -92.39
CA THR A 557 -72.74 -7.58 -93.40
C THR A 557 -73.62 -8.72 -92.84
N GLY A 558 -73.62 -8.98 -91.52
CA GLY A 558 -74.62 -9.86 -90.89
C GLY A 558 -74.56 -11.35 -91.28
N MET A 559 -73.43 -11.85 -91.79
CA MET A 559 -73.22 -13.28 -92.10
C MET A 559 -72.00 -13.86 -91.35
N PRO A 560 -71.95 -15.19 -91.09
CA PRO A 560 -70.81 -15.82 -90.41
C PRO A 560 -69.57 -15.85 -91.32
N ILE A 561 -68.42 -15.45 -90.79
CA ILE A 561 -67.13 -15.54 -91.49
C ILE A 561 -66.62 -16.98 -91.41
N GLY A 562 -66.66 -17.69 -92.53
CA GLY A 562 -66.03 -19.00 -92.66
C GLY A 562 -65.98 -19.46 -94.12
N GLY A 563 -64.78 -19.50 -94.71
CA GLY A 563 -64.52 -20.16 -95.99
C GLY A 563 -63.46 -19.49 -96.87
N ASP A 564 -62.20 -19.89 -96.71
CA ASP A 564 -61.12 -19.89 -97.72
C ASP A 564 -61.60 -20.63 -99.02
N PRO A 565 -61.02 -20.51 -100.25
CA PRO A 565 -59.70 -19.99 -100.63
C PRO A 565 -59.55 -19.22 -101.98
N GLY A 566 -58.45 -18.47 -102.11
CA GLY A 566 -57.72 -18.44 -103.39
C GLY A 566 -57.26 -17.10 -103.96
N MET A 567 -55.94 -17.07 -104.25
CA MET A 567 -55.26 -16.45 -105.40
C MET A 567 -54.85 -14.96 -105.34
N ALA A 568 -53.52 -14.81 -105.22
CA ALA A 568 -52.63 -13.93 -106.00
C ALA A 568 -52.63 -12.41 -105.78
N ASP A 569 -51.57 -11.97 -105.09
CA ASP A 569 -50.80 -10.72 -105.25
C ASP A 569 -50.18 -10.64 -106.68
N PRO A 570 -49.69 -9.51 -107.26
CA PRO A 570 -49.39 -8.20 -106.66
C PRO A 570 -49.76 -6.94 -107.48
N GLY A 571 -49.81 -5.78 -106.81
CA GLY A 571 -49.88 -4.47 -107.47
C GLY A 571 -49.71 -3.29 -106.53
N ILE A 572 -48.49 -2.76 -106.46
CA ILE A 572 -48.10 -1.47 -105.85
C ILE A 572 -48.79 -0.30 -106.58
N GLU A 573 -49.32 0.69 -105.85
CA GLU A 573 -48.99 2.13 -105.94
C GLU A 573 -49.90 2.96 -105.00
N THR A 574 -49.40 4.13 -104.63
CA THR A 574 -49.64 4.84 -103.37
C THR A 574 -50.58 6.06 -103.53
N ILE A 575 -51.12 6.54 -102.40
CA ILE A 575 -51.47 7.93 -102.01
C ILE A 575 -52.96 8.36 -102.03
N GLY A 576 -53.41 8.74 -100.82
CA GLY A 576 -54.33 9.86 -100.52
C GLY A 576 -55.77 9.43 -100.17
N GLY A 577 -56.36 9.73 -99.01
CA GLY A 577 -56.02 10.55 -97.85
C GLY A 577 -57.28 10.78 -96.99
N GLN A 578 -57.09 11.23 -95.74
CA GLN A 578 -58.08 11.77 -94.78
C GLN A 578 -59.03 10.73 -94.11
N THR A 579 -59.35 10.74 -92.82
CA THR A 579 -59.27 11.76 -91.74
C THR A 579 -59.67 11.13 -90.40
N GLY A 580 -59.15 11.67 -89.28
CA GLY A 580 -59.73 11.56 -87.93
C GLY A 580 -59.03 10.56 -87.00
N GLY A 581 -58.59 10.88 -85.78
CA GLY A 581 -58.62 12.11 -84.99
C GLY A 581 -58.42 11.77 -83.50
N PHE A 582 -57.34 12.31 -82.89
CA PHE A 582 -57.13 12.64 -81.44
C PHE A 582 -57.14 11.52 -80.35
N PRO A 583 -56.56 11.72 -79.14
CA PRO A 583 -55.50 12.65 -78.66
C PRO A 583 -54.32 11.99 -77.91
N TRP A 584 -53.21 12.72 -77.83
CA TRP A 584 -52.11 12.54 -76.85
C TRP A 584 -52.21 13.59 -75.74
N VAL A 585 -52.52 13.18 -74.51
CA VAL A 585 -52.24 13.92 -73.27
C VAL A 585 -51.96 12.87 -72.20
N TRP A 586 -50.78 12.93 -71.55
CA TRP A 586 -50.43 12.46 -70.18
C TRP A 586 -48.95 12.07 -69.94
N VAL A 587 -48.00 12.31 -70.86
CA VAL A 587 -46.56 12.09 -70.56
C VAL A 587 -45.89 13.26 -69.79
N GLY A 588 -46.64 14.32 -69.45
CA GLY A 588 -46.07 15.53 -68.83
C GLY A 588 -46.03 15.58 -67.29
N VAL A 589 -46.71 14.69 -66.57
CA VAL A 589 -46.91 14.82 -65.10
C VAL A 589 -46.05 13.85 -64.27
N GLY A 590 -45.59 12.74 -64.84
CA GLY A 590 -44.74 11.78 -64.13
C GLY A 590 -43.33 12.29 -63.81
N ALA A 591 -42.69 13.02 -64.75
CA ALA A 591 -41.31 13.48 -64.58
C ALA A 591 -41.15 14.57 -63.50
N ALA A 592 -42.19 15.37 -63.24
CA ALA A 592 -42.16 16.43 -62.23
C ALA A 592 -42.30 15.88 -60.79
N VAL A 593 -43.04 14.79 -60.61
CA VAL A 593 -43.24 14.15 -59.29
C VAL A 593 -41.98 13.40 -58.85
N VAL A 594 -41.29 12.73 -59.77
CA VAL A 594 -40.03 12.03 -59.46
C VAL A 594 -38.91 13.03 -59.12
N ALA A 595 -38.80 14.14 -59.85
CA ALA A 595 -37.79 15.17 -59.54
C ALA A 595 -38.03 15.85 -58.17
N ALA A 596 -39.29 16.10 -57.80
CA ALA A 596 -39.65 16.67 -56.51
C ALA A 596 -39.37 15.71 -55.33
N ALA A 597 -39.62 14.41 -55.51
CA ALA A 597 -39.33 13.39 -54.50
C ALA A 597 -37.83 13.23 -54.27
N VAL A 598 -37.01 13.23 -55.33
CA VAL A 598 -35.54 13.15 -55.22
C VAL A 598 -34.97 14.39 -54.51
N ALA A 599 -35.48 15.58 -54.83
CA ALA A 599 -35.06 16.83 -54.16
C ALA A 599 -35.44 16.84 -52.66
N ALA A 600 -36.61 16.33 -52.29
CA ALA A 600 -37.05 16.23 -50.89
C ALA A 600 -36.18 15.25 -50.08
N VAL A 601 -35.80 14.11 -50.65
CA VAL A 601 -34.91 13.13 -50.01
C VAL A 601 -33.50 13.69 -49.80
N ILE A 602 -32.97 14.45 -50.76
CA ILE A 602 -31.65 15.10 -50.63
C ILE A 602 -31.68 16.18 -49.54
N LEU A 603 -32.77 16.95 -49.44
CA LEU A 603 -32.93 17.99 -48.41
C LEU A 603 -33.12 17.38 -47.01
N LEU A 604 -33.83 16.26 -46.88
CA LEU A 604 -33.99 15.53 -45.61
C LEU A 604 -32.68 14.88 -45.14
N LYS A 605 -31.87 14.33 -46.07
CA LYS A 605 -30.53 13.82 -45.74
C LYS A 605 -29.57 14.92 -45.29
N LYS A 606 -29.62 16.11 -45.90
CA LYS A 606 -28.81 17.27 -45.46
C LYS A 606 -29.25 17.84 -44.11
N LYS A 607 -30.53 17.74 -43.75
CA LYS A 607 -31.03 18.22 -42.45
C LYS A 607 -30.66 17.27 -41.31
N ARG A 608 -30.73 15.95 -41.53
CA ARG A 608 -30.26 14.94 -40.57
C ARG A 608 -28.74 14.96 -40.38
N ALA A 609 -27.96 15.25 -41.42
CA ALA A 609 -26.51 15.39 -41.29
C ALA A 609 -26.11 16.61 -40.44
N LYS A 610 -26.90 17.70 -40.46
CA LYS A 610 -26.67 18.88 -39.61
C LYS A 610 -27.15 18.72 -38.17
N GLU A 611 -28.18 17.91 -37.92
CA GLU A 611 -28.64 17.60 -36.55
C GLU A 611 -27.73 16.58 -35.83
N LEU A 612 -26.82 15.91 -36.55
CA LEU A 612 -25.81 15.00 -36.01
C LEU A 612 -24.44 15.65 -35.78
N GLU A 613 -24.23 16.92 -36.17
CA GLU A 613 -23.03 17.70 -35.86
C GLU A 613 -23.19 18.61 -34.64
N ASP A 614 -24.38 18.68 -34.02
CA ASP A 614 -24.71 19.55 -32.88
C ASP A 614 -25.19 18.76 -31.62
N VAL A 615 -24.72 17.51 -31.45
CA VAL A 615 -24.86 16.75 -30.18
C VAL A 615 -23.52 16.21 -29.71
#